data_AF-A0A1G1FTX8-F1
#
_entry.id   AF-A0A1G1FTX8-F1
#
_cell.length_a   1.000
_cell.length_b   1.000
_cell.length_c   1.000
_cell.angle_alpha   90.00
_cell.angle_beta   90.00
_cell.angle_gamma   90.00
#
_symmetry.space_group_name_H-M   'P 1'
#
loop_
_entity.id
_entity.type
_entity.pdbx_description
1 polymer ?
#
loop_
_entity_poly.entity_id
_entity_poly.type
_entity_poly.pdbx_seq_one_letter_code
_entity_poly.pdbx_strand_id
1 'polypeptide(L)'
;MTDFSFTRIARFFLPIVLLQLIACAPKLQNRPSSPDGTFLEHAWGVRMVSLRQSAEGYLLDFRYHVIDPDKASPLFDRSQKPYLLDQATGAKFLVPESPKVGALRTTRPPQKGKNYFIIFANPDRYVKKGSKVSVVIGEFKAENIVVE
;
A
#
# COMPACT_ATOMS: atom_id res chain seq x y z
N MET A 1 -18.61 12.21 67.52
CA MET A 1 -18.26 13.30 68.47
C MET A 1 -16.89 12.94 69.02
N THR A 2 -15.77 13.56 68.68
CA THR A 2 -15.39 14.93 68.26
C THR A 2 -13.96 14.78 67.70
N ASP A 3 -13.66 15.09 66.44
CA ASP A 3 -13.37 16.40 65.82
C ASP A 3 -11.88 16.81 65.79
N PHE A 4 -11.47 17.13 64.56
CA PHE A 4 -10.51 18.14 64.08
C PHE A 4 -8.97 18.05 64.20
N SER A 5 -8.40 18.18 62.99
CA SER A 5 -7.27 19.03 62.54
C SER A 5 -5.82 18.60 62.84
N PHE A 6 -5.03 18.25 61.83
CA PHE A 6 -4.36 19.11 60.82
C PHE A 6 -3.04 19.69 61.34
N THR A 7 -1.90 19.07 60.98
CA THR A 7 -0.66 19.83 60.78
C THR A 7 0.24 19.15 59.74
N ARG A 8 0.63 19.98 58.78
CA ARG A 8 1.53 19.78 57.64
C ARG A 8 2.85 19.11 58.05
N ILE A 9 3.48 18.37 57.13
CA ILE A 9 4.88 18.57 56.72
C ILE A 9 5.08 17.89 55.36
N ALA A 10 5.59 18.69 54.44
CA ALA A 10 5.95 18.33 53.08
C ALA A 10 7.07 17.28 53.03
N ARG A 11 6.96 16.33 52.11
CA ARG A 11 8.13 15.67 51.51
C ARG A 11 7.94 15.56 50.01
N PHE A 12 8.54 16.55 49.34
CA PHE A 12 9.06 16.47 47.98
C PHE A 12 9.75 15.13 47.74
N PHE A 13 9.23 14.31 46.84
CA PHE A 13 9.98 13.24 46.17
C PHE A 13 9.42 13.06 44.73
N LEU A 14 9.82 13.99 43.85
CA LEU A 14 10.07 13.72 42.43
C LEU A 14 11.53 13.23 42.38
N PRO A 15 11.97 12.23 41.57
CA PRO A 15 11.59 12.01 40.17
C PRO A 15 11.35 10.51 39.85
N ILE A 16 10.80 10.10 38.71
CA ILE A 16 11.47 10.00 37.41
C ILE A 16 10.34 9.63 36.43
N VAL A 17 10.00 10.59 35.57
CA VAL A 17 9.22 10.34 34.36
C VAL A 17 10.17 9.60 33.41
N LEU A 18 10.07 8.27 33.36
CA LEU A 18 10.72 7.49 32.32
C LEU A 18 9.88 7.60 31.05
N LEU A 19 10.15 8.64 30.27
CA LEU A 19 9.67 8.80 28.91
C LEU A 19 10.26 7.66 28.06
N GLN A 20 9.55 6.53 28.01
CA GLN A 20 9.82 5.47 27.05
C GLN A 20 9.45 6.01 25.66
N LEU A 21 10.44 6.60 25.00
CA LEU A 21 10.43 6.81 23.56
C LEU A 21 10.33 5.42 22.91
N ILE A 22 9.11 4.96 22.65
CA ILE A 22 8.87 3.86 21.71
C ILE A 22 9.24 4.42 20.34
N ALA A 23 10.52 4.30 20.00
CA ALA A 23 11.01 4.50 18.66
C ALA A 23 10.32 3.47 17.77
N CYS A 24 9.24 3.89 17.11
CA CYS A 24 8.64 3.15 16.02
C CYS A 24 9.62 3.22 14.84
N ALA A 25 10.69 2.43 14.90
CA ALA A 25 11.58 2.25 13.76
C ALA A 25 10.76 1.49 12.70
N PRO A 26 10.53 2.06 11.49
CA PRO A 26 9.94 1.28 10.43
C PRO A 26 10.93 0.16 10.12
N LYS A 27 10.53 -1.08 10.40
CA LYS A 27 11.22 -2.27 9.90
C LYS A 27 11.30 -2.08 8.39
N LEU A 28 12.52 -1.90 7.86
CA LEU A 28 12.79 -2.12 6.45
C LEU A 28 12.59 -3.63 6.24
N GLN A 29 11.33 -4.01 6.07
CA GLN A 29 10.96 -5.36 5.72
C GLN A 29 11.62 -5.59 4.36
N ASN A 30 12.69 -6.38 4.32
CA ASN A 30 13.17 -6.98 3.09
C ASN A 30 12.02 -7.80 2.54
N ARG A 31 11.19 -7.13 1.73
CA ARG A 31 10.07 -7.74 1.04
C ARG A 31 10.70 -8.71 0.06
N PRO A 32 10.27 -9.98 0.02
CA PRO A 32 10.79 -10.91 -0.95
C PRO A 32 10.60 -10.27 -2.32
N SER A 33 11.71 -9.98 -3.00
CA SER A 33 11.68 -9.64 -4.40
C SER A 33 11.18 -10.90 -5.10
N SER A 34 9.90 -10.92 -5.48
CA SER A 34 9.44 -11.89 -6.46
C SER A 34 10.43 -11.86 -7.63
N PRO A 35 10.74 -13.00 -8.29
CA PRO A 35 11.67 -13.03 -9.43
C PRO A 35 11.36 -11.95 -10.48
N ASP A 36 10.09 -11.56 -10.57
CA ASP A 36 9.58 -10.53 -11.46
C ASP A 36 10.03 -9.11 -11.07
N GLY A 37 10.39 -8.85 -9.81
CA GLY A 37 10.76 -7.52 -9.31
C GLY A 37 11.96 -6.92 -10.06
N THR A 38 13.00 -7.70 -10.34
CA THR A 38 14.14 -7.23 -11.13
C THR A 38 13.74 -6.99 -12.58
N PHE A 39 12.90 -7.84 -13.17
CA PHE A 39 12.40 -7.67 -14.53
C PHE A 39 11.55 -6.40 -14.68
N LEU A 40 10.62 -6.13 -13.76
CA LEU A 40 9.78 -4.93 -13.78
C LEU A 40 10.62 -3.64 -13.69
N GLU A 41 11.68 -3.64 -12.88
CA GLU A 41 12.58 -2.49 -12.78
C GLU A 41 13.33 -2.25 -14.10
N HIS A 42 13.84 -3.29 -14.74
CA HIS A 42 14.60 -3.18 -15.99
C HIS A 42 13.72 -2.84 -17.20
N ALA A 43 12.60 -3.55 -17.38
CA ALA A 43 11.74 -3.43 -18.55
C ALA A 43 10.79 -2.23 -18.45
N TRP A 44 10.25 -1.97 -17.27
CA TRP A 44 9.16 -1.01 -17.08
C TRP A 44 9.54 0.20 -16.21
N GLY A 45 10.74 0.24 -15.66
CA GLY A 45 11.18 1.37 -14.83
C GLY A 45 10.41 1.50 -13.53
N VAL A 46 9.76 0.42 -13.06
CA VAL A 46 8.96 0.43 -11.84
C VAL A 46 9.33 -0.72 -10.92
N ARG A 47 9.38 -0.43 -9.62
CA ARG A 47 9.51 -1.44 -8.58
C ARG A 47 8.15 -1.63 -7.92
N MET A 48 7.69 -2.88 -7.85
CA MET A 48 6.52 -3.21 -7.06
C MET A 48 6.81 -2.93 -5.57
N VAL A 49 5.95 -2.14 -4.92
CA VAL A 49 6.06 -1.85 -3.48
C VAL A 49 5.19 -2.80 -2.71
N SER A 50 3.88 -2.87 -2.98
CA SER A 50 2.95 -3.70 -2.22
C SER A 50 1.65 -3.98 -2.98
N LEU A 51 0.96 -5.08 -2.65
CA LEU A 51 -0.44 -5.26 -2.99
C LEU A 51 -1.16 -5.78 -1.76
N ARG A 52 -2.06 -4.96 -1.23
CA ARG A 52 -2.71 -5.22 0.07
C ARG A 52 -4.22 -5.07 -0.01
N GLN A 53 -4.91 -5.80 0.86
CA GLN A 53 -6.30 -5.47 1.15
C GLN A 53 -6.40 -4.14 1.90
N SER A 54 -7.41 -3.34 1.55
CA SER A 54 -7.77 -2.08 2.19
C SER A 54 -9.29 -1.93 2.24
N ALA A 55 -9.79 -0.91 2.96
CA ALA A 55 -11.23 -0.69 3.18
C ALA A 55 -11.95 -2.00 3.60
N GLU A 56 -11.46 -2.64 4.67
CA GLU A 56 -11.99 -3.91 5.17
C GLU A 56 -12.03 -5.05 4.14
N GLY A 57 -11.10 -5.01 3.18
CA GLY A 57 -10.96 -6.01 2.12
C GLY A 57 -11.81 -5.74 0.89
N TYR A 58 -12.59 -4.67 0.86
CA TYR A 58 -13.36 -4.29 -0.33
C TYR A 58 -12.53 -3.66 -1.44
N LEU A 59 -11.29 -3.26 -1.14
CA LEU A 59 -10.38 -2.65 -2.11
C LEU A 59 -9.01 -3.32 -2.06
N LEU A 60 -8.35 -3.39 -3.21
CA LEU A 60 -6.97 -3.87 -3.35
C LEU A 60 -6.09 -2.66 -3.72
N ASP A 61 -5.15 -2.32 -2.84
CA ASP A 61 -4.23 -1.20 -2.99
C ASP A 61 -2.89 -1.70 -3.55
N PHE A 62 -2.72 -1.56 -4.87
CA PHE A 62 -1.46 -1.86 -5.56
C PHE A 62 -0.58 -0.62 -5.58
N ARG A 63 0.61 -0.73 -4.99
CA ARG A 63 1.60 0.34 -4.91
C ARG A 63 2.87 -0.04 -5.62
N TYR A 64 3.45 0.94 -6.31
CA TYR A 64 4.72 0.80 -7.01
C TYR A 64 5.52 2.10 -6.97
N HIS A 65 6.82 2.00 -7.16
CA HIS A 65 7.78 3.09 -7.15
C HIS A 65 8.34 3.29 -8.56
N VAL A 66 8.38 4.53 -9.04
CA VAL A 66 8.95 4.86 -10.36
C VAL A 66 10.46 5.11 -10.23
N ILE A 67 11.25 4.29 -10.93
CA ILE A 67 12.70 4.39 -11.03
C ILE A 67 13.09 5.14 -12.32
N ASP A 68 12.41 4.84 -13.42
CA ASP A 68 12.64 5.41 -14.74
C ASP A 68 11.29 5.88 -15.33
N PRO A 69 11.03 7.21 -15.35
CA PRO A 69 9.77 7.76 -15.85
C PRO A 69 9.49 7.48 -17.32
N ASP A 70 10.52 7.40 -18.16
CA ASP A 70 10.36 7.22 -19.59
C ASP A 70 9.85 5.81 -19.88
N LYS A 71 10.43 4.80 -19.21
CA LYS A 71 9.95 3.41 -19.26
C LYS A 71 8.58 3.24 -18.61
N ALA A 72 8.29 3.97 -17.54
CA ALA A 72 7.04 3.87 -16.80
C ALA A 72 5.86 4.58 -17.50
N SER A 73 6.13 5.49 -18.44
CA SER A 73 5.13 6.33 -19.11
C SER A 73 3.89 5.56 -19.62
N PRO A 74 4.00 4.37 -20.25
CA PRO A 74 2.84 3.61 -20.71
C PRO A 74 1.83 3.23 -19.61
N LEU A 75 2.27 3.05 -18.36
CA LEU A 75 1.39 2.71 -17.24
C LEU A 75 0.46 3.88 -16.84
N PHE A 76 0.80 5.10 -17.25
CA PHE A 76 0.07 6.33 -16.93
C PHE A 76 -0.87 6.77 -18.05
N ASP A 77 -0.84 6.09 -19.20
CA ASP A 77 -1.79 6.34 -20.29
C ASP A 77 -3.22 6.04 -19.84
N ARG A 78 -4.10 7.03 -20.05
CA ARG A 78 -5.53 6.99 -19.72
C ARG A 78 -6.30 5.95 -20.54
N SER A 79 -5.82 5.62 -21.74
CA SER A 79 -6.46 4.65 -22.62
C SER A 79 -6.33 3.22 -22.09
N GLN A 80 -5.26 2.94 -21.34
CA GLN A 80 -5.03 1.65 -20.72
C GLN A 80 -6.04 1.44 -19.60
N LYS A 81 -6.67 0.26 -19.54
CA LYS A 81 -7.63 -0.10 -18.50
C LYS A 81 -7.04 -1.17 -17.59
N PRO A 82 -6.39 -0.80 -16.48
CA PRO A 82 -5.81 -1.74 -15.54
C PRO A 82 -6.86 -2.71 -15.01
N TYR A 83 -6.45 -3.95 -14.82
CA TYR A 83 -7.20 -4.92 -14.05
C TYR A 83 -6.26 -5.81 -13.23
N LEU A 84 -6.79 -6.30 -12.13
CA LEU A 84 -6.16 -7.34 -11.34
C LEU A 84 -6.80 -8.68 -11.70
N LEU A 85 -5.98 -9.69 -11.90
CA LEU A 85 -6.37 -11.05 -12.25
C LEU A 85 -6.09 -11.97 -11.07
N ASP A 86 -7.11 -12.63 -10.54
CA ASP A 86 -6.91 -13.74 -9.62
C ASP A 86 -6.38 -14.95 -10.40
N GLN A 87 -5.21 -15.47 -10.04
CA GLN A 87 -4.58 -16.54 -10.81
C GLN A 87 -5.25 -17.91 -10.62
N ALA A 88 -5.96 -18.11 -9.49
CA ALA A 88 -6.63 -19.36 -9.21
C ALA A 88 -7.89 -19.55 -10.07
N THR A 89 -8.64 -18.47 -10.27
CA THR A 89 -9.96 -18.52 -10.93
C THR A 89 -10.03 -17.81 -12.28
N GLY A 90 -9.05 -16.94 -12.57
CA GLY A 90 -9.10 -16.05 -13.73
C GLY A 90 -10.06 -14.86 -13.58
N ALA A 91 -10.65 -14.66 -12.38
CA ALA A 91 -11.52 -13.52 -12.10
C ALA A 91 -10.77 -12.19 -12.27
N LYS A 92 -11.44 -11.21 -12.88
CA LYS A 92 -10.87 -9.88 -13.15
C LYS A 92 -11.53 -8.80 -12.30
N PHE A 93 -10.70 -7.96 -11.71
CA PHE A 93 -11.08 -6.87 -10.83
C PHE A 93 -10.64 -5.54 -11.42
N LEU A 94 -11.60 -4.64 -11.65
CA LEU A 94 -11.36 -3.38 -12.34
C LEU A 94 -11.05 -2.24 -11.36
N VAL A 95 -10.45 -1.19 -11.89
CA VAL A 95 -10.31 0.09 -11.18
C VAL A 95 -11.68 0.73 -11.06
N PRO A 96 -12.20 1.02 -9.84
CA PRO A 96 -13.46 1.71 -9.70
C PRO A 96 -13.31 3.16 -10.17
N GLU A 97 -14.36 3.67 -10.80
CA GLU A 97 -14.46 5.02 -11.32
C GLU A 97 -15.80 5.63 -10.91
N SER A 98 -15.79 6.90 -10.52
CA SER A 98 -17.03 7.66 -10.32
C SER A 98 -16.99 8.96 -11.10
N PRO A 99 -18.16 9.54 -11.46
CA PRO A 99 -18.21 10.77 -12.25
C PRO A 99 -17.46 11.96 -11.64
N LYS A 100 -17.34 12.02 -10.31
CA LYS A 100 -16.73 13.15 -9.60
C LYS A 100 -15.23 13.04 -9.43
N VAL A 101 -14.71 11.85 -9.11
CA VAL A 101 -13.28 11.64 -8.82
C VAL A 101 -12.52 10.92 -9.93
N GLY A 102 -13.23 10.38 -10.93
CA GLY A 102 -12.64 9.56 -11.98
C GLY A 102 -12.16 8.19 -11.47
N ALA A 103 -11.36 7.51 -12.30
CA ALA A 103 -10.72 6.25 -11.93
C ALA A 103 -9.73 6.44 -10.78
N LEU A 104 -9.72 5.52 -9.81
CA LEU A 104 -8.82 5.56 -8.65
C LEU A 104 -7.37 5.14 -8.98
N ARG A 105 -6.75 5.91 -9.88
CA ARG A 105 -5.33 5.81 -10.29
C ARG A 105 -4.82 7.17 -10.75
N THR A 106 -3.50 7.31 -10.82
CA THR A 106 -2.87 8.48 -11.44
C THR A 106 -2.67 8.27 -12.95
N THR A 107 -2.93 9.31 -13.74
CA THR A 107 -2.73 9.33 -15.20
C THR A 107 -1.98 10.58 -15.67
N ARG A 108 -1.28 11.24 -14.74
CA ARG A 108 -0.35 12.34 -15.03
C ARG A 108 1.03 11.75 -15.35
N PRO A 109 1.90 12.47 -16.07
CA PRO A 109 3.26 11.99 -16.33
C PRO A 109 3.96 11.51 -15.06
N PRO A 110 4.62 10.33 -15.10
CA PRO A 110 5.34 9.80 -13.96
C PRO A 110 6.52 10.69 -13.58
N GLN A 111 6.87 10.67 -12.30
CA GLN A 111 8.03 11.38 -11.76
C GLN A 111 8.94 10.39 -11.07
N LYS A 112 10.25 10.55 -11.31
CA LYS A 112 11.28 9.69 -10.73
C LYS A 112 11.25 9.77 -9.21
N GLY A 113 11.43 8.64 -8.54
CA GLY A 113 11.50 8.57 -7.09
C GLY A 113 10.16 8.67 -6.38
N LYS A 114 9.03 8.68 -7.09
CA LYS A 114 7.68 8.75 -6.49
C LYS A 114 7.01 7.39 -6.39
N ASN A 115 6.26 7.24 -5.31
CA ASN A 115 5.33 6.13 -5.12
C ASN A 115 3.97 6.49 -5.72
N TYR A 116 3.41 5.55 -6.45
CA TYR A 116 2.09 5.64 -7.06
C TYR A 116 1.22 4.47 -6.60
N PHE A 117 -0.07 4.59 -6.90
CA PHE A 117 -1.05 3.59 -6.53
C PHE A 117 -2.06 3.36 -7.66
N ILE A 118 -2.64 2.16 -7.66
CA ILE A 118 -3.87 1.82 -8.37
C ILE A 118 -4.76 1.07 -7.36
N ILE A 119 -6.00 1.51 -7.24
CA ILE A 119 -7.00 0.81 -6.43
C ILE A 119 -7.85 -0.07 -7.34
N PHE A 120 -8.03 -1.34 -6.98
CA PHE A 120 -8.98 -2.24 -7.64
C PHE A 120 -10.15 -2.53 -6.69
N ALA A 121 -11.34 -2.69 -7.24
CA ALA A 121 -12.51 -3.13 -6.48
C ALA A 121 -12.39 -4.61 -6.13
N ASN A 122 -12.81 -5.00 -4.94
CA ASN A 122 -12.86 -6.39 -4.48
C ASN A 122 -14.25 -6.70 -3.91
N PRO A 123 -15.26 -6.87 -4.78
CA PRO A 123 -16.63 -7.15 -4.35
C PRO A 123 -16.66 -8.41 -3.49
N ASP A 124 -17.51 -8.39 -2.46
CA ASP A 124 -17.67 -9.47 -1.48
C ASP A 124 -16.37 -9.90 -0.77
N ARG A 125 -15.35 -9.04 -0.81
CA ARG A 125 -13.98 -9.33 -0.35
C ARG A 125 -13.42 -10.58 -1.05
N TYR A 126 -13.72 -10.79 -2.34
CA TYR A 126 -13.40 -12.01 -3.08
C TYR A 126 -11.93 -12.44 -2.92
N VAL A 127 -10.99 -11.59 -3.33
CA VAL A 127 -9.55 -11.82 -3.18
C VAL A 127 -9.19 -11.69 -1.70
N LYS A 128 -8.49 -12.67 -1.14
CA LYS A 128 -8.09 -12.72 0.27
C LYS A 128 -6.59 -12.45 0.43
N LYS A 129 -6.17 -12.15 1.66
CA LYS A 129 -4.75 -12.20 2.00
C LYS A 129 -4.18 -13.59 1.69
N GLY A 130 -2.99 -13.65 1.12
CA GLY A 130 -2.36 -14.89 0.66
C GLY A 130 -2.79 -15.34 -0.75
N SER A 131 -3.83 -14.75 -1.36
CA SER A 131 -4.18 -15.01 -2.76
C SER A 131 -3.03 -14.62 -3.68
N LYS A 132 -2.82 -15.38 -4.76
CA LYS A 132 -1.83 -15.09 -5.79
C LYS A 132 -2.53 -14.43 -6.98
N VAL A 133 -2.07 -13.24 -7.34
CA VAL A 133 -2.73 -12.39 -8.34
C VAL A 133 -1.70 -11.83 -9.33
N SER A 134 -2.19 -11.34 -10.47
CA SER A 134 -1.41 -10.56 -11.42
C SER A 134 -2.06 -9.20 -11.66
N VAL A 135 -1.26 -8.15 -11.87
CA VAL A 135 -1.74 -6.83 -12.31
C VAL A 135 -1.39 -6.63 -13.77
N VAL A 136 -2.37 -6.26 -14.59
CA VAL A 136 -2.21 -6.04 -16.03
C VAL A 136 -2.58 -4.62 -16.40
N ILE A 137 -1.73 -3.94 -17.18
CA ILE A 137 -1.92 -2.58 -17.68
C ILE A 137 -1.42 -2.52 -19.13
N GLY A 138 -2.30 -2.75 -20.10
CA GLY A 138 -1.85 -2.95 -21.49
C GLY A 138 -0.88 -4.12 -21.57
N GLU A 139 0.33 -3.86 -22.08
CA GLU A 139 1.42 -4.84 -22.18
C GLU A 139 2.18 -5.05 -20.85
N PHE A 140 2.02 -4.16 -19.87
CA PHE A 140 2.62 -4.35 -18.55
C PHE A 140 1.90 -5.47 -17.81
N LYS A 141 2.68 -6.43 -17.29
CA LYS A 141 2.18 -7.54 -16.48
C LYS A 141 3.11 -7.79 -15.30
N ALA A 142 2.59 -7.60 -14.09
CA ALA A 142 3.26 -8.00 -12.86
C ALA A 142 2.57 -9.25 -12.32
N GLU A 143 3.31 -10.36 -12.22
CA GLU A 143 2.75 -11.68 -11.91
C GLU A 143 3.16 -12.16 -10.52
N ASN A 144 2.51 -13.25 -10.10
CA ASN A 144 2.87 -14.00 -8.90
C ASN A 144 2.90 -13.15 -7.63
N ILE A 145 2.05 -12.12 -7.58
CA ILE A 145 1.96 -11.21 -6.44
C ILE A 145 1.11 -11.88 -5.37
N VAL A 146 1.65 -11.99 -4.16
CA VAL A 146 0.90 -12.46 -3.00
C VAL A 146 0.26 -11.25 -2.30
N VAL A 147 -1.05 -11.32 -2.06
CA VAL A 147 -1.79 -10.24 -1.38
C VAL A 147 -1.47 -10.23 0.13
N GLU A 148 -1.12 -9.04 0.65
CA GLU A 148 -0.83 -8.79 2.08
C GLU A 148 -2.04 -8.37 2.93
#